data_AF-A0A0T5ZEN9-F1
#
_entry.id   AF-A0A0T5ZEN9-F1
#
_cell.length_a   1.000
_cell.length_b   1.000
_cell.length_c   1.000
_cell.angle_alpha   90.00
_cell.angle_beta   90.00
_cell.angle_gamma   90.00
#
_symmetry.space_group_name_H-M   'P 1'
#
loop_
_entity.id
_entity.type
_entity.pdbx_description
1 polymer ?
#
loop_
_entity_poly.entity_id
_entity_poly.type
_entity_poly.pdbx_seq_one_letter_code
_entity_poly.pdbx_strand_id
1 'polypeptide(L)'
;MKAKFGGYIAIAVGIAVAIGFFGTQNGEIEDKNSIFHVTLANPENYEGGIFTDSFEIEEGTYAYRFVPNGDSPQILTISLNGESIRYLENFILKGTPHETGFSTYYTWKYSGNVGIIITQKQEVKITIDPNGNLLGPVSVDIIKQ
;
A
#
# COMPACT_ATOMS: atom_id res chain seq x y z
N MET A 1 9.76 36.05 56.64
CA MET A 1 10.92 36.21 55.73
C MET A 1 11.71 34.90 55.82
N LYS A 2 12.03 34.12 54.79
CA LYS A 2 12.17 34.35 53.35
C LYS A 2 11.64 33.11 52.60
N ALA A 3 11.02 33.31 51.44
CA ALA A 3 10.79 32.26 50.45
C ALA A 3 12.07 31.97 49.66
N LYS A 4 12.30 30.72 49.26
CA LYS A 4 13.01 30.37 48.01
C LYS A 4 12.42 29.10 47.39
N PHE A 5 12.21 29.23 46.09
CA PHE A 5 11.63 28.33 45.09
C PHE A 5 12.50 27.12 44.76
N GLY A 6 11.85 26.13 44.11
CA GLY A 6 12.47 25.22 43.15
C GLY A 6 12.22 23.75 43.54
N GLY A 7 11.66 22.87 42.73
CA GLY A 7 11.22 22.88 41.34
C GLY A 7 10.76 21.46 41.04
N TYR A 8 9.78 21.31 40.15
CA TYR A 8 9.12 20.06 39.80
C TYR A 8 10.08 19.08 39.12
N ILE A 9 9.95 17.78 39.41
CA ILE A 9 10.18 16.73 38.41
C ILE A 9 8.92 15.88 38.37
N ALA A 10 8.05 16.22 37.43
CA ALA A 10 7.03 15.32 36.92
C ALA A 10 7.76 14.24 36.11
N ILE A 11 7.82 13.01 36.62
CA ILE A 11 8.27 11.87 35.82
C ILE A 11 7.09 11.48 34.92
N ALA A 12 7.06 12.02 33.71
CA ALA A 12 6.21 11.51 32.65
C ALA A 12 6.82 10.18 32.16
N VAL A 13 6.26 9.06 32.63
CA VAL A 13 6.55 7.75 32.06
C VAL A 13 5.79 7.67 30.74
N GLY A 14 6.46 8.01 29.65
CA GLY A 14 5.96 7.76 28.30
C GLY A 14 6.02 6.27 28.03
N ILE A 15 4.88 5.58 28.11
CA ILE A 15 4.75 4.23 27.58
C ILE A 15 4.56 4.37 26.06
N ALA A 16 5.65 4.24 25.31
CA ALA A 16 5.58 4.02 23.88
C ALA A 16 5.18 2.55 23.65
N VAL A 17 3.89 2.29 23.46
CA VAL A 17 3.44 1.00 22.93
C VAL A 17 3.74 1.02 21.43
N ALA A 18 4.92 0.54 21.05
CA ALA A 18 5.19 0.19 19.67
C ALA A 18 4.37 -1.08 19.36
N ILE A 19 3.18 -0.90 18.81
CA ILE A 19 2.41 -2.00 18.21
C ILE A 19 3.09 -2.28 16.86
N GLY A 20 4.15 -3.08 16.89
CA GLY A 20 4.71 -3.67 15.68
C GLY A 20 3.77 -4.77 15.20
N PHE A 21 3.00 -4.50 14.16
CA PHE A 21 2.23 -5.54 13.47
C PHE A 21 3.22 -6.38 12.64
N PHE A 22 3.67 -7.51 13.20
CA PHE A 22 4.42 -8.51 12.43
C PHE A 22 3.45 -9.27 11.54
N GLY A 23 3.35 -8.85 10.28
CA GLY A 23 2.72 -9.62 9.23
C GLY A 23 3.37 -11.01 9.12
N THR A 24 2.53 -12.04 9.21
CA THR A 24 2.86 -13.45 8.98
C THR A 24 3.58 -13.63 7.63
N GLN A 25 4.85 -14.02 7.65
CA GLN A 25 5.56 -14.50 6.46
C GLN A 25 5.04 -15.89 6.09
N ASN A 26 3.97 -15.94 5.31
CA ASN A 26 3.66 -17.13 4.53
C ASN A 26 4.57 -17.11 3.31
N GLY A 27 5.26 -18.23 3.06
CA GLY A 27 6.26 -18.36 1.99
C GLY A 27 5.67 -18.07 0.62
N GLU A 28 5.76 -16.82 0.19
CA GLU A 28 5.60 -16.40 -1.19
C GLU A 28 6.98 -16.37 -1.83
N ILE A 29 7.03 -16.74 -3.11
CA ILE A 29 8.26 -16.69 -3.91
C ILE A 29 8.73 -15.24 -3.89
N GLU A 30 9.80 -14.97 -3.15
CA GLU A 30 10.39 -13.65 -3.00
C GLU A 30 10.92 -13.22 -4.38
N ASP A 31 10.10 -12.46 -5.10
CA ASP A 31 10.56 -11.71 -6.25
C ASP A 31 11.56 -10.69 -5.69
N LYS A 32 12.86 -10.97 -5.84
CA LYS A 32 13.96 -10.21 -5.22
C LYS A 32 13.93 -8.70 -5.53
N ASN A 33 13.12 -8.29 -6.50
CA ASN A 33 12.94 -6.90 -6.91
C ASN A 33 11.67 -6.24 -6.34
N SER A 34 10.77 -7.01 -5.70
CA SER A 34 9.61 -6.46 -5.02
C SER A 34 10.05 -5.79 -3.72
N ILE A 35 9.77 -4.49 -3.62
CA ILE A 35 10.13 -3.68 -2.44
C ILE A 35 8.93 -3.41 -1.53
N PHE A 36 7.72 -3.71 -2.01
CA PHE A 36 6.47 -3.54 -1.29
C PHE A 36 5.47 -4.56 -1.81
N HIS A 37 4.73 -5.20 -0.90
CA HIS A 37 3.64 -6.09 -1.22
C HIS A 37 2.50 -5.92 -0.22
N VAL A 38 1.26 -5.86 -0.71
CA VAL A 38 0.06 -6.02 0.12
C VAL A 38 -1.03 -6.73 -0.67
N THR A 39 -1.80 -7.56 0.03
CA THR A 39 -3.04 -8.14 -0.50
C THR A 39 -4.24 -7.62 0.29
N LEU A 40 -5.14 -6.90 -0.38
CA LEU A 40 -6.36 -6.35 0.22
C LEU A 40 -7.47 -7.42 0.30
N ALA A 41 -7.33 -8.41 1.19
CA ALA A 41 -8.30 -9.51 1.29
C ALA A 41 -9.22 -9.46 2.52
N ASN A 42 -9.00 -8.55 3.47
CA ASN A 42 -9.75 -8.47 4.73
C ASN A 42 -9.92 -7.00 5.15
N PRO A 43 -10.99 -6.30 4.71
CA PRO A 43 -11.13 -4.86 4.92
C PRO A 43 -11.28 -4.45 6.38
N GLU A 44 -11.71 -5.37 7.25
CA GLU A 44 -11.80 -5.15 8.71
C GLU A 44 -10.45 -4.83 9.36
N ASN A 45 -9.34 -5.18 8.69
CA ASN A 45 -7.99 -4.88 9.15
C ASN A 45 -7.55 -3.44 8.86
N TYR A 46 -8.38 -2.65 8.15
CA TYR A 46 -8.04 -1.31 7.68
C TYR A 46 -9.12 -0.30 8.06
N GLU A 47 -8.71 0.91 8.47
CA GLU A 47 -9.65 1.96 8.81
C GLU A 47 -10.46 2.38 7.58
N GLY A 48 -11.77 2.15 7.61
CA GLY A 48 -12.64 2.42 6.46
C GLY A 48 -12.33 1.57 5.21
N GLY A 49 -11.56 0.48 5.36
CA GLY A 49 -11.10 -0.34 4.23
C GLY A 49 -9.93 0.28 3.44
N ILE A 50 -9.35 1.38 3.92
CA ILE A 50 -8.24 2.08 3.29
C ILE A 50 -6.92 1.59 3.89
N PHE A 51 -6.09 0.97 3.07
CA PHE A 51 -4.76 0.54 3.50
C PHE A 51 -3.78 1.71 3.53
N THR A 52 -2.93 1.77 4.55
CA THR A 52 -1.85 2.75 4.65
C THR A 52 -0.62 2.11 5.29
N ASP A 53 0.55 2.43 4.76
CA ASP A 53 1.84 1.98 5.30
C ASP A 53 2.96 2.98 4.95
N SER A 54 4.11 2.86 5.61
CA SER A 54 5.32 3.64 5.31
C SER A 54 6.54 2.73 5.17
N PHE A 55 7.38 2.99 4.18
CA PHE A 55 8.61 2.22 3.95
C PHE A 55 9.71 3.07 3.31
N GLU A 56 10.97 2.65 3.47
CA GLU A 56 12.09 3.25 2.75
C GLU A 56 12.12 2.79 1.29
N ILE A 57 12.35 3.72 0.37
CA ILE A 57 12.54 3.45 -1.05
C ILE A 57 13.84 4.10 -1.54
N GLU A 58 14.64 3.34 -2.27
CA GLU A 58 15.91 3.81 -2.86
C GLU A 58 15.68 4.58 -4.17
N GLU A 59 16.71 5.30 -4.63
CA GLU A 59 16.69 5.89 -5.97
C GLU A 59 16.53 4.80 -7.05
N GLY A 60 15.70 5.07 -8.05
CA GLY A 60 15.48 4.17 -9.17
C GLY A 60 14.16 4.35 -9.90
N THR A 61 13.93 3.46 -10.87
CA THR A 61 12.65 3.34 -11.58
C THR A 61 11.91 2.12 -11.07
N TYR A 62 10.62 2.27 -10.83
CA TYR A 62 9.76 1.25 -10.27
C TYR A 62 8.47 1.15 -11.08
N ALA A 63 7.76 0.04 -10.92
CA ALA A 63 6.43 -0.13 -11.49
C ALA A 63 5.49 -0.83 -10.52
N TYR A 64 4.21 -0.44 -10.57
CA TYR A 64 3.14 -1.21 -9.94
C TYR A 64 2.88 -2.51 -10.71
N ARG A 65 2.74 -3.61 -9.97
CA ARG A 65 2.17 -4.87 -10.46
C ARG A 65 0.93 -5.20 -9.66
N PHE A 66 -0.09 -5.66 -10.36
CA PHE A 66 -1.38 -6.00 -9.76
C PHE A 66 -1.73 -7.45 -10.04
N VAL A 67 -2.34 -8.11 -9.06
CA VAL A 67 -3.04 -9.39 -9.26
C VAL A 67 -4.51 -9.18 -8.90
N PRO A 68 -5.35 -8.73 -9.86
CA PRO A 68 -6.77 -8.58 -9.65
C PRO A 68 -7.56 -9.84 -10.03
N ASN A 69 -8.82 -9.89 -9.61
CA ASN A 69 -9.84 -10.80 -10.11
C ASN A 69 -11.09 -10.01 -10.52
N GLY A 70 -12.18 -10.73 -10.85
CA GLY A 70 -13.41 -10.09 -11.30
C GLY A 70 -14.18 -9.33 -10.24
N ASP A 71 -13.93 -9.65 -8.98
CA ASP A 71 -14.57 -9.01 -7.83
C ASP A 71 -13.74 -7.85 -7.29
N SER A 72 -12.49 -7.65 -7.76
CA SER A 72 -11.62 -6.54 -7.34
C SER A 72 -12.29 -5.16 -7.51
N PRO A 73 -11.79 -4.12 -6.80
CA PRO A 73 -12.26 -2.76 -6.94
C PRO A 73 -12.31 -2.27 -8.40
N GLN A 74 -13.42 -1.66 -8.79
CA GLN A 74 -13.52 -1.08 -10.14
C GLN A 74 -12.57 0.12 -10.31
N ILE A 75 -12.35 0.85 -9.21
CA ILE A 75 -11.40 1.95 -9.09
C ILE A 75 -10.53 1.67 -7.87
N LEU A 76 -9.22 1.62 -8.08
CA LEU A 76 -8.23 1.51 -7.02
C LEU A 76 -7.40 2.79 -7.02
N THR A 77 -7.59 3.64 -6.02
CA THR A 77 -6.84 4.89 -5.88
C THR A 77 -5.59 4.61 -5.06
N ILE A 78 -4.42 4.89 -5.64
CA ILE A 78 -3.14 4.73 -4.95
C ILE A 78 -2.43 6.06 -4.89
N SER A 79 -1.97 6.42 -3.69
CA SER A 79 -1.07 7.56 -3.50
C SER A 79 0.25 7.11 -2.90
N LEU A 80 1.33 7.78 -3.32
CA LEU A 80 2.67 7.63 -2.78
C LEU A 80 3.22 9.02 -2.47
N ASN A 81 3.49 9.28 -1.20
CA ASN A 81 3.92 10.60 -0.73
C ASN A 81 5.24 10.46 0.03
N GLY A 82 6.29 11.11 -0.48
CA GLY A 82 7.59 11.24 0.18
C GLY A 82 8.08 12.68 0.11
N GLU A 83 9.35 12.88 0.45
CA GLU A 83 9.99 14.20 0.40
C GLU A 83 10.08 14.77 -1.02
N SER A 84 10.44 13.92 -1.99
CA SER A 84 10.68 14.30 -3.40
C SER A 84 9.66 13.73 -4.38
N ILE A 85 8.72 12.91 -3.91
CA ILE A 85 7.65 12.33 -4.73
C ILE A 85 6.27 12.66 -4.18
N ARG A 86 5.37 13.06 -5.08
CA ARG A 86 3.92 13.09 -4.85
C ARG A 86 3.24 12.42 -6.03
N TYR A 87 2.65 11.28 -5.76
CA TYR A 87 1.97 10.47 -6.76
C TYR A 87 0.54 10.19 -6.30
N LEU A 88 -0.40 10.31 -7.23
CA LEU A 88 -1.80 9.96 -7.03
C LEU A 88 -2.36 9.48 -8.37
N GLU A 89 -2.90 8.27 -8.40
CA GLU A 89 -3.47 7.68 -9.62
C GLU A 89 -4.73 6.87 -9.29
N ASN A 90 -5.68 6.90 -10.22
CA ASN A 90 -6.87 6.07 -10.17
C ASN A 90 -6.73 4.94 -11.19
N PHE A 91 -6.47 3.74 -10.70
CA PHE A 91 -6.39 2.56 -11.55
C PHE A 91 -7.79 2.00 -11.83
N ILE A 92 -8.11 1.78 -13.11
CA ILE A 92 -9.42 1.29 -13.54
C ILE A 92 -9.34 -0.17 -13.92
N LEU A 93 -10.16 -1.01 -13.28
CA LEU A 93 -10.23 -2.43 -13.57
C LEU A 93 -10.86 -2.68 -14.95
N LYS A 94 -10.21 -3.49 -15.78
CA LYS A 94 -10.68 -3.87 -17.13
C LYS A 94 -10.73 -5.39 -17.25
N GLY A 95 -11.91 -5.91 -17.57
CA GLY A 95 -12.12 -7.31 -17.94
C GLY A 95 -11.95 -7.49 -19.44
N THR A 96 -11.18 -8.49 -19.86
CA THR A 96 -11.04 -8.91 -21.26
C THR A 96 -11.64 -10.31 -21.41
N PRO A 97 -12.73 -10.47 -22.21
CA PRO A 97 -13.29 -11.78 -22.50
C PRO A 97 -12.42 -12.56 -23.49
N HIS A 98 -12.39 -13.87 -23.33
CA HIS A 98 -11.74 -14.83 -24.21
C HIS A 98 -12.74 -15.93 -24.56
N GLU A 99 -13.02 -16.08 -25.85
CA GLU A 99 -13.96 -17.09 -26.35
C GLU A 99 -13.22 -18.35 -26.78
N THR A 100 -13.78 -19.51 -26.42
CA THR A 100 -13.20 -20.83 -26.76
C THR A 100 -14.13 -21.68 -27.64
N GLY A 101 -15.17 -21.07 -28.22
CA GLY A 101 -16.20 -21.74 -29.02
C GLY A 101 -17.27 -22.47 -28.21
N PHE A 102 -16.99 -22.85 -26.96
CA PHE A 102 -17.94 -23.50 -26.05
C PHE A 102 -18.18 -22.74 -24.75
N SER A 103 -17.29 -21.80 -24.40
CA SER A 103 -17.42 -20.94 -23.24
C SER A 103 -16.64 -19.64 -23.41
N THR A 104 -16.94 -18.67 -22.54
CA THR A 104 -16.20 -17.42 -22.39
C THR A 104 -15.59 -17.38 -21.00
N TYR A 105 -14.31 -17.08 -20.90
CA TYR A 105 -13.65 -16.74 -19.63
C TYR A 105 -13.11 -15.32 -19.67
N TYR A 106 -12.85 -14.73 -18.51
CA TYR A 106 -12.40 -13.35 -18.38
C TYR A 106 -11.02 -13.28 -17.73
N THR A 107 -10.23 -12.31 -18.19
CA THR A 107 -8.97 -11.90 -17.56
C THR A 107 -9.09 -10.45 -17.11
N TRP A 108 -8.42 -10.09 -16.02
CA TRP A 108 -8.59 -8.79 -15.39
C TRP A 108 -7.26 -8.06 -15.28
N LYS A 109 -7.26 -6.76 -15.56
CA LYS A 109 -6.08 -5.90 -15.47
C LYS A 109 -6.48 -4.49 -15.08
N TYR A 110 -5.69 -3.84 -14.23
CA TYR A 110 -5.81 -2.42 -13.97
C TYR A 110 -5.16 -1.59 -15.09
N SER A 111 -5.86 -0.56 -15.54
CA SER A 111 -5.39 0.44 -16.49
C SER A 111 -5.13 1.75 -15.75
N GLY A 112 -3.94 2.33 -15.98
CA GLY A 112 -3.46 3.56 -15.36
C GLY A 112 -1.97 3.75 -15.62
N ASN A 113 -1.38 4.83 -15.12
CA ASN A 113 0.08 5.00 -15.15
C ASN A 113 0.69 4.05 -14.11
N VAL A 114 1.55 3.13 -14.53
CA VAL A 114 2.14 2.15 -13.59
C VAL A 114 3.57 2.50 -13.19
N GLY A 115 4.24 3.40 -13.91
CA GLY A 115 5.64 3.74 -13.69
C GLY A 115 5.84 4.80 -12.62
N ILE A 116 6.86 4.61 -11.80
CA ILE A 116 7.25 5.50 -10.70
C ILE A 116 8.75 5.80 -10.83
N ILE A 117 9.14 7.06 -10.69
CA ILE A 117 10.54 7.48 -10.67
C ILE A 117 10.86 8.07 -9.30
N ILE A 118 11.88 7.54 -8.65
CA ILE A 118 12.37 7.99 -7.35
C ILE A 118 13.76 8.60 -7.55
N THR A 119 13.91 9.89 -7.24
CA THR A 119 15.14 10.65 -7.52
C THR A 119 16.16 10.61 -6.39
N GLN A 120 15.77 10.16 -5.20
CA GLN A 120 16.65 9.99 -4.05
C GLN A 120 16.05 8.98 -3.06
N LYS A 121 16.91 8.35 -2.26
CA LYS A 121 16.47 7.54 -1.12
C LYS A 121 15.62 8.40 -0.18
N GLN A 122 14.45 7.88 0.20
CA GLN A 122 13.53 8.55 1.12
C GLN A 122 12.57 7.56 1.78
N GLU A 123 11.91 7.97 2.86
CA GLU A 123 10.71 7.29 3.35
C GLU A 123 9.50 7.76 2.53
N VAL A 124 8.63 6.82 2.16
CA VAL A 124 7.37 7.10 1.48
C VAL A 124 6.20 6.52 2.25
N LYS A 125 5.11 7.28 2.31
CA LYS A 125 3.81 6.82 2.76
C LYS A 125 2.98 6.39 1.56
N ILE A 126 2.51 5.15 1.57
CA ILE A 126 1.54 4.64 0.61
C ILE A 126 0.14 4.65 1.22
N THR A 127 -0.85 5.02 0.42
CA THR A 127 -2.28 4.84 0.76
C THR A 127 -2.98 4.20 -0.43
N ILE A 128 -3.76 3.15 -0.18
CA ILE A 128 -4.51 2.41 -1.19
C ILE A 128 -5.99 2.41 -0.79
N ASP A 129 -6.82 3.03 -1.60
CA ASP A 129 -8.26 3.17 -1.40
C ASP A 129 -9.02 2.35 -2.47
N PRO A 130 -9.78 1.31 -2.06
CA PRO A 130 -10.60 0.48 -2.95
C PRO A 130 -11.92 1.15 -3.39
N ASN A 131 -12.15 2.42 -3.04
CA ASN A 131 -13.32 3.22 -3.42
C ASN A 131 -14.67 2.51 -3.17
N GLY A 132 -14.80 1.86 -2.00
CA GLY A 132 -16.03 1.24 -1.53
C GLY A 132 -16.21 -0.24 -1.86
N ASN A 133 -15.42 -0.84 -2.77
CA ASN A 133 -15.45 -2.30 -2.96
C ASN A 133 -14.43 -3.00 -2.05
N LEU A 134 -14.86 -3.27 -0.83
CA LEU A 134 -13.99 -3.76 0.24
C LEU A 134 -13.76 -5.28 0.23
N LEU A 135 -14.62 -6.04 -0.47
CA LEU A 135 -14.61 -7.51 -0.45
C LEU A 135 -13.90 -8.12 -1.67
N GLY A 136 -13.63 -7.32 -2.69
CA GLY A 136 -12.87 -7.72 -3.86
C GLY A 136 -11.37 -7.76 -3.58
N PRO A 137 -10.71 -8.93 -3.52
CA PRO A 137 -9.30 -8.96 -3.23
C PRO A 137 -8.48 -8.47 -4.40
N VAL A 138 -7.37 -7.79 -4.10
CA VAL A 138 -6.33 -7.41 -5.06
C VAL A 138 -4.98 -7.42 -4.36
N SER A 139 -3.97 -7.99 -5.01
CA SER A 139 -2.58 -7.82 -4.58
C SER A 139 -1.93 -6.68 -5.34
N VAL A 140 -1.15 -5.87 -4.62
CA VAL A 140 -0.39 -4.73 -5.13
C VAL A 140 1.08 -4.92 -4.76
N ASP A 141 1.94 -4.96 -5.78
CA ASP A 141 3.39 -4.92 -5.61
C ASP A 141 3.96 -3.61 -6.16
N ILE A 142 5.09 -3.17 -5.61
CA ILE A 142 5.99 -2.21 -6.25
C ILE A 142 7.31 -2.91 -6.54
N ILE A 143 7.72 -2.93 -7.80
CA ILE A 143 8.88 -3.69 -8.27
C ILE A 143 9.90 -2.74 -8.89
N LYS A 144 11.16 -2.88 -8.48
CA LYS A 144 12.29 -2.19 -9.11
C LYS A 144 12.51 -2.71 -10.55
N GLN A 145 12.62 -1.80 -11.51
CA GLN A 145 12.87 -2.10 -12.93
C GLN A 145 14.36 -2.16 -13.25
#